data_AF-A0A836WLD7-F1
#
_entry.id   AF-A0A836WLD7-F1
#
_cell.length_a   1.000
_cell.length_b   1.000
_cell.length_c   1.000
_cell.angle_alpha   90.00
_cell.angle_beta   90.00
_cell.angle_gamma   90.00
#
_symmetry.space_group_name_H-M   'P 1'
#
loop_
_entity.id
_entity.type
_entity.pdbx_description
1 polymer ?
#
loop_
_entity_poly.entity_id
_entity_poly.type
_entity_poly.pdbx_seq_one_letter_code
_entity_poly.pdbx_strand_id
1 'polypeptide(L)'
;MESIRKLIKVSIIEGISLIILFFIAMPLKYIWGYKIATLIFGSIHGILWLYFLKVLYDAKKEHNFNNKLVFELILFSVIPFGFIAMERKLSKLI
;
A
#
# COMPACT_ATOMS: atom_id res chain seq x y z
N MET A 1 14.52 -0.59 -13.86
CA MET A 1 13.85 0.69 -13.48
C MET A 1 12.33 0.63 -13.61
N GLU A 2 11.79 -0.04 -14.63
CA GLU A 2 10.34 -0.14 -14.85
C GLU A 2 9.58 -0.76 -13.65
N SER A 3 10.14 -1.79 -13.01
CA SER A 3 9.57 -2.40 -11.81
C SER A 3 9.52 -1.47 -10.60
N ILE A 4 10.47 -0.54 -10.44
CA ILE A 4 10.43 0.49 -9.38
C ILE A 4 9.29 1.47 -9.65
N ARG A 5 9.12 1.92 -10.90
CA ARG A 5 7.99 2.77 -11.29
C ARG A 5 6.64 2.08 -11.08
N LYS A 6 6.56 0.78 -11.39
CA LYS A 6 5.38 -0.05 -11.10
C LYS A 6 5.11 -0.13 -9.60
N LEU A 7 6.14 -0.37 -8.79
CA LEU A 7 6.04 -0.41 -7.33
C LEU A 7 5.52 0.93 -6.77
N ILE A 8 6.01 2.06 -7.27
CA ILE A 8 5.51 3.39 -6.90
C ILE A 8 4.01 3.53 -7.24
N LYS A 9 3.61 3.22 -8.48
CA LYS A 9 2.19 3.30 -8.88
C LYS A 9 1.29 2.43 -8.00
N VAL A 10 1.70 1.19 -7.76
CA VAL A 10 0.93 0.25 -6.92
C VAL A 10 0.87 0.73 -5.47
N SER A 11 1.96 1.28 -4.92
CA SER A 11 1.96 1.85 -3.57
C SER A 11 0.99 3.01 -3.40
N ILE A 12 0.84 3.86 -4.42
CA ILE A 12 -0.09 4.99 -4.37
C ILE A 12 -1.54 4.47 -4.37
N ILE A 13 -1.87 3.52 -5.25
CA ILE A 13 -3.21 2.93 -5.33
C ILE A 13 -3.57 2.23 -4.02
N GLU A 14 -2.65 1.42 -3.49
CA GLU A 14 -2.81 0.70 -2.23
C GLU A 14 -2.95 1.67 -1.04
N GLY A 15 -2.10 2.70 -0.96
CA GLY A 15 -2.17 3.73 0.07
C GLY A 15 -3.46 4.56 0.02
N ILE A 16 -3.98 4.88 -1.17
CA ILE A 16 -5.29 5.53 -1.32
C ILE A 16 -6.41 4.60 -0.84
N SER A 17 -6.34 3.30 -1.16
CA SER A 17 -7.33 2.32 -0.68
C SER A 17 -7.34 2.21 0.84
N LEU A 18 -6.17 2.30 1.49
CA LEU A 18 -6.03 2.33 2.94
C LEU A 18 -6.67 3.59 3.54
N ILE A 19 -6.46 4.76 2.93
CA ILE A 19 -7.10 6.01 3.35
C ILE A 19 -8.63 5.88 3.27
N ILE A 20 -9.16 5.36 2.17
CA ILE A 20 -10.61 5.13 2.02
C ILE A 20 -11.12 4.15 3.09
N LEU A 21 -10.40 3.06 3.34
CA LEU A 21 -10.77 2.09 4.37
C LEU A 21 -10.83 2.72 5.76
N PHE A 22 -9.79 3.47 6.16
CA PHE A 22 -9.70 4.04 7.50
C PHE A 22 -10.57 5.29 7.71
N PHE A 23 -10.63 6.19 6.75
CA PHE A 23 -11.31 7.48 6.91
C PHE A 23 -12.74 7.51 6.37
N ILE A 24 -13.16 6.49 5.61
CA ILE A 24 -14.53 6.42 5.08
C ILE A 24 -15.23 5.16 5.60
N ALA A 25 -14.69 3.98 5.30
CA ALA A 25 -15.40 2.73 5.62
C ALA A 25 -15.51 2.48 7.14
N MET A 26 -14.47 2.78 7.91
CA MET A 26 -14.50 2.62 9.37
C MET A 26 -15.47 3.59 10.06
N PRO A 27 -15.49 4.90 9.75
CA PRO A 27 -16.54 5.81 10.24
C PRO A 27 -17.95 5.37 9.85
N LEU A 28 -18.18 4.93 8.61
CA LEU A 28 -19.48 4.40 8.17
C LEU A 28 -19.93 3.19 9.01
N LYS A 29 -19.00 2.30 9.36
CA LYS A 29 -19.29 1.16 10.25
C LYS A 29 -19.67 1.60 11.67
N TYR A 30 -18.87 2.47 12.30
CA TYR A 30 -19.03 2.78 13.72
C TYR A 30 -20.06 3.86 14.02
N ILE A 31 -20.19 4.87 13.15
CA ILE A 31 -21.09 6.03 13.37
C ILE A 31 -22.47 5.76 12.76
N TRP A 32 -22.51 5.21 11.54
CA TRP A 32 -23.76 4.98 10.80
C TRP A 32 -24.22 3.51 10.76
N GLY A 33 -23.44 2.58 11.34
CA GLY A 33 -23.82 1.16 11.41
C GLY A 33 -23.69 0.39 10.09
N TYR A 34 -23.13 0.98 9.03
CA TYR A 34 -22.97 0.34 7.71
C TYR A 34 -21.80 -0.65 7.68
N LYS A 35 -21.98 -1.83 8.30
CA LYS A 35 -20.95 -2.89 8.35
C LYS A 35 -20.49 -3.37 6.97
N ILE A 36 -21.38 -3.28 5.96
CA ILE A 36 -21.08 -3.68 4.58
C ILE A 36 -19.94 -2.85 3.96
N ALA A 37 -19.78 -1.58 4.35
CA ALA A 37 -18.72 -0.72 3.82
C ALA A 37 -17.33 -1.30 4.15
N THR A 38 -17.11 -1.72 5.39
CA THR A 38 -15.82 -2.33 5.77
C THR A 38 -15.58 -3.68 5.12
N LEU A 39 -16.63 -4.45 4.80
CA LEU A 39 -16.47 -5.71 4.06
C LEU A 39 -15.96 -5.45 2.65
N ILE A 40 -16.59 -4.50 1.93
CA ILE A 40 -16.24 -4.19 0.55
C ILE A 40 -14.86 -3.54 0.48
N PHE A 41 -14.65 -2.42 1.18
CA PHE A 41 -13.38 -1.68 1.14
C PHE A 41 -12.23 -2.46 1.79
N GLY A 42 -12.50 -3.24 2.83
CA GLY A 42 -11.50 -4.11 3.44
C GLY A 42 -11.04 -5.23 2.50
N SER A 43 -11.97 -5.85 1.76
CA SER A 43 -11.63 -6.87 0.76
C SER A 43 -10.83 -6.29 -0.40
N ILE A 44 -11.25 -5.12 -0.92
CA ILE A 44 -10.53 -4.41 -1.99
C ILE A 44 -9.10 -4.08 -1.54
N HIS A 45 -8.96 -3.47 -0.36
CA HIS A 45 -7.65 -3.13 0.18
C HIS A 45 -6.77 -4.38 0.40
N GLY A 46 -7.34 -5.47 0.95
CA GLY A 46 -6.60 -6.72 1.15
C GLY A 46 -6.04 -7.30 -0.15
N ILE A 47 -6.83 -7.31 -1.22
CA ILE A 47 -6.36 -7.76 -2.54
C ILE A 47 -5.25 -6.84 -3.08
N LEU A 48 -5.43 -5.52 -2.95
CA LEU A 48 -4.41 -4.54 -3.37
C LEU A 48 -3.11 -4.69 -2.58
N TRP A 49 -3.18 -4.96 -1.28
CA TRP A 49 -2.00 -5.15 -0.42
C TRP A 49 -1.25 -6.44 -0.79
N LEU A 50 -1.96 -7.54 -1.08
CA LEU A 50 -1.34 -8.76 -1.60
C LEU A 50 -0.66 -8.52 -2.96
N TYR A 51 -1.29 -7.75 -3.84
CA TYR A 51 -0.69 -7.37 -5.11
C TYR A 51 0.55 -6.49 -4.92
N PHE A 52 0.51 -5.54 -3.98
CA PHE A 52 1.67 -4.75 -3.58
C PHE A 52 2.82 -5.64 -3.10
N LEU A 53 2.57 -6.62 -2.22
CA LEU A 53 3.61 -7.55 -1.77
C LEU A 53 4.23 -8.34 -2.92
N LYS A 54 3.43 -8.77 -3.90
CA LYS A 54 3.95 -9.46 -5.08
C LYS A 54 4.89 -8.56 -5.89
N VAL A 55 4.48 -7.32 -6.16
CA VAL A 55 5.30 -6.35 -6.91
C VAL A 55 6.56 -5.97 -6.13
N LEU A 56 6.47 -5.81 -4.81
CA LEU A 56 7.62 -5.56 -3.94
C LEU A 56 8.61 -6.72 -3.98
N TYR A 57 8.13 -7.96 -3.93
CA TYR A 57 8.98 -9.15 -4.03
C TYR A 57 9.71 -9.21 -5.37
N ASP A 58 9.02 -8.92 -6.47
CA ASP A 58 9.63 -8.92 -7.80
C ASP A 58 10.68 -7.80 -7.92
N ALA A 59 10.37 -6.58 -7.44
CA ALA A 59 11.32 -5.47 -7.41
C ALA A 59 12.54 -5.76 -6.52
N LYS A 60 12.34 -6.43 -5.38
CA LYS A 60 13.43 -6.87 -4.48
C LYS A 60 14.40 -7.78 -5.23
N LYS A 61 13.88 -8.76 -5.97
CA LYS A 61 14.70 -9.71 -6.75
C LYS A 61 15.46 -9.02 -7.87
N GLU A 62 14.82 -8.10 -8.59
CA GLU A 62 15.46 -7.40 -9.72
C GLU A 62 16.52 -6.40 -9.26
N HIS A 63 16.28 -5.67 -8.17
CA HIS A 63 17.14 -4.56 -7.71
C HIS A 63 17.96 -4.87 -6.46
N ASN A 64 17.97 -6.13 -6.01
CA ASN A 64 18.69 -6.57 -4.80
C ASN A 64 18.43 -5.70 -3.56
N PHE A 65 17.17 -5.30 -3.34
CA PHE A 65 16.81 -4.48 -2.19
C PHE A 65 17.19 -5.19 -0.89
N ASN A 66 17.91 -4.47 -0.02
CA ASN A 66 18.27 -4.98 1.28
C ASN A 66 17.01 -5.21 2.15
N ASN A 67 17.12 -6.11 3.12
CA ASN A 67 15.98 -6.50 3.96
C ASN A 67 15.42 -5.33 4.79
N LYS A 68 16.27 -4.36 5.15
CA LYS A 68 15.85 -3.16 5.89
C LYS A 68 14.90 -2.30 5.06
N LEU A 69 15.23 -2.03 3.79
CA LEU A 69 14.37 -1.28 2.88
C LEU A 69 13.04 -2.01 2.69
N VAL A 70 13.06 -3.32 2.44
CA VAL A 70 11.84 -4.11 2.27
C VAL A 70 10.93 -4.02 3.51
N PHE A 71 11.51 -4.14 4.70
CA PHE A 71 10.79 -3.99 5.96
C PHE A 71 10.16 -2.60 6.11
N GLU A 72 10.92 -1.53 5.82
CA GLU A 72 10.40 -0.16 5.84
C GLU A 72 9.24 0.03 4.85
N LEU A 73 9.33 -0.53 3.63
CA LEU A 73 8.27 -0.42 2.62
C LEU A 73 6.98 -1.15 3.06
N ILE A 74 7.10 -2.29 3.73
CA ILE A 74 5.94 -3.00 4.32
C ILE A 74 5.36 -2.20 5.49
N LEU A 75 6.21 -1.61 6.33
CA LEU A 75 5.74 -0.77 7.43
C LEU A 75 5.01 0.48 6.91
N PHE A 76 5.50 1.09 5.84
CA PHE A 76 4.85 2.23 5.22
C PHE A 76 3.54 1.88 4.51
N SER A 77 3.34 0.65 4.02
CA SER A 77 2.07 0.28 3.38
C SER A 77 0.92 0.11 4.37
N VAL A 78 1.19 -0.12 5.67
CA VAL A 78 0.14 -0.27 6.69
C VAL A 78 -0.16 1.02 7.45
N ILE A 79 0.64 2.07 7.26
CA ILE A 79 0.46 3.38 7.90
C ILE A 79 -0.29 4.31 6.93
N PRO A 80 -1.39 4.95 7.34
CA PRO A 80 -2.05 5.96 6.52
C PRO A 80 -1.06 7.03 6.04
N PHE A 81 -1.10 7.37 4.75
CA PHE A 81 -0.15 8.28 4.09
C PHE A 81 1.31 7.79 3.99
N GLY A 82 1.63 6.57 4.44
CA GLY A 82 2.98 6.02 4.34
C GLY A 82 3.47 5.86 2.89
N PHE A 83 2.55 5.73 1.92
CA PHE A 83 2.88 5.71 0.49
C PHE A 83 3.65 6.96 0.02
N ILE A 84 3.46 8.13 0.66
CA ILE A 84 4.20 9.37 0.34
C ILE A 84 5.70 9.20 0.69
N ALA A 85 6.00 8.62 1.85
CA ALA A 85 7.38 8.34 2.25
C ALA A 85 8.01 7.26 1.34
N MET A 86 7.23 6.25 0.97
CA MET A 86 7.62 5.19 0.05
C MET A 86 7.98 5.74 -1.33
N GLU A 87 7.13 6.57 -1.92
CA GLU A 87 7.40 7.24 -3.21
C GLU A 87 8.71 8.04 -3.15
N ARG A 88 8.89 8.90 -2.13
CA ARG A 88 10.11 9.71 -1.98
C ARG A 88 11.37 8.85 -1.83
N LYS A 89 11.27 7.65 -1.25
CA LYS A 89 12.40 6.74 -1.06
C LYS A 89 12.73 5.98 -2.34
N LEU A 90 11.71 5.49 -3.05
CA LEU A 90 11.86 4.73 -4.29
C LEU A 90 12.27 5.62 -5.47
N SER A 91 11.78 6.86 -5.55
CA SER A 91 12.15 7.81 -6.60
C SER A 91 13.62 8.25 -6.55
N LYS A 92 14.33 8.05 -5.42
CA LYS A 92 15.78 8.27 -5.32
C LYS A 92 16.62 7.13 -5.92
N LEU A 93 15.99 6.01 -6.27
CA LEU A 93 16.62 4.83 -6.85
C LEU A 93 16.47 4.77 -8.38
N ILE A 94 15.81 5.77 -8.97
CA ILE A 94 15.58 5.95 -10.41
C ILE A 94 16.39 7.17 -10.84
#